data_AF-A0A2A2NAM8-F1
#
_entry.id   AF-A0A2A2NAM8-F1
#
_cell.length_a   1.000
_cell.length_b   1.000
_cell.length_c   1.000
_cell.angle_alpha   90.00
_cell.angle_beta   90.00
_cell.angle_gamma   90.00
#
_symmetry.space_group_name_H-M   'P 1'
#
loop_
_entity.id
_entity.type
_entity.pdbx_description
1 polymer ?
#
loop_
_entity_poly.entity_id
_entity_poly.type
_entity_poly.pdbx_seq_one_letter_code
_entity_poly.pdbx_strand_id
1 'polypeptide(L)'
;MKSNFSHHLRMTRKRRGWSQRELVERLHDLSFSLFSGLDVNALSRWESEKIQPTPERMVQIFRALRISVDELKVCGFPKKPQLMKRFERFRRGNFGLIELPQRQGRWRRLKEKGSGYKFLRSLCSVEEYEPFVTGRERTEQWSVTGCYLASVTYRIEGDTFILLHSESLTYSALLSTIERLIELLYESEAKFFWIVAAERKAAKKARVLQLEEVGFCSNIYSGTSDYVLGELLTIRTWSSSNNT
;
A
#
# COMPACT_ATOMS: atom_id res chain seq x y z
N MET A 1 15.31 6.35 -20.60
CA MET A 1 15.95 6.55 -19.27
C MET A 1 14.94 6.17 -18.20
N LYS A 2 15.25 5.23 -17.29
CA LYS A 2 14.37 4.96 -16.14
C LYS A 2 14.40 6.20 -15.22
N SER A 3 13.28 6.91 -15.13
CA SER A 3 13.14 8.09 -14.27
C SER A 3 13.16 7.63 -12.81
N ASN A 4 14.09 8.15 -12.01
CA ASN A 4 14.21 7.87 -10.59
C ASN A 4 13.60 9.00 -9.76
N PHE A 5 13.45 8.80 -8.44
CA PHE A 5 12.91 9.79 -7.53
C PHE A 5 13.56 11.17 -7.67
N SER A 6 14.89 11.21 -7.72
CA SER A 6 15.68 12.43 -7.80
C SER A 6 15.40 13.22 -9.08
N HIS A 7 15.23 12.52 -10.20
CA HIS A 7 14.83 13.14 -11.46
C HIS A 7 13.42 13.73 -11.39
N HIS A 8 12.43 12.99 -10.86
CA HIS A 8 11.06 13.51 -10.69
C HIS A 8 11.02 14.73 -9.77
N LEU A 9 11.68 14.65 -8.61
CA LEU A 9 11.77 15.75 -7.65
C LEU A 9 12.33 17.02 -8.30
N ARG A 10 13.48 16.88 -8.98
CA ARG A 10 14.17 17.99 -9.65
C ARG A 10 13.35 18.58 -10.79
N MET A 11 12.74 17.74 -11.62
CA MET A 11 11.96 18.20 -12.77
C MET A 11 10.67 18.86 -12.34
N THR A 12 9.96 18.30 -11.36
CA THR A 12 8.72 18.89 -10.84
C THR A 12 8.99 20.24 -10.17
N ARG A 13 10.05 20.36 -9.37
CA ARG A 13 10.46 21.64 -8.79
C ARG A 13 10.78 22.68 -9.87
N LYS A 14 11.61 22.32 -10.85
CA LYS A 14 12.00 23.21 -11.96
C LYS A 14 10.81 23.66 -12.80
N ARG A 15 9.88 22.75 -13.15
CA ARG A 15 8.66 23.07 -13.91
C ARG A 15 7.78 24.11 -13.20
N ARG A 16 7.84 24.15 -11.87
CA ARG A 16 7.06 25.10 -11.05
C ARG A 16 7.80 26.41 -10.76
N GLY A 17 9.02 26.56 -11.26
CA GLY A 17 9.84 27.76 -11.05
C GLY A 17 10.37 27.92 -9.62
N TRP A 18 10.32 26.86 -8.80
CA TRP A 18 10.73 26.96 -7.40
C TRP A 18 12.24 26.76 -7.24
N SER A 19 12.86 27.58 -6.41
CA SER A 19 14.16 27.33 -5.82
C SER A 19 14.11 26.15 -4.84
N GLN A 20 15.27 25.60 -4.49
CA GLN A 20 15.35 24.55 -3.47
C GLN A 20 14.88 25.06 -2.09
N ARG A 21 15.20 26.32 -1.77
CA ARG A 21 14.77 26.96 -0.52
C ARG A 21 13.25 27.07 -0.43
N GLU A 22 12.59 27.56 -1.48
CA GLU A 22 11.12 27.63 -1.52
C GLU A 22 10.47 26.26 -1.40
N LEU A 23 11.06 25.21 -1.98
CA LEU A 23 10.55 23.85 -1.80
C LEU A 23 10.70 23.37 -0.34
N VAL A 24 11.83 23.65 0.31
CA VAL A 24 12.03 23.30 1.72
C VAL A 24 11.03 24.05 2.61
N GLU A 25 10.84 25.35 2.40
CA GLU A 25 9.87 26.17 3.15
C GLU A 25 8.45 25.60 2.99
N ARG A 26 8.03 25.28 1.75
CA ARG A 26 6.72 24.64 1.50
C ARG A 26 6.57 23.26 2.13
N LEU A 27 7.65 22.49 2.23
CA LEU A 27 7.62 21.17 2.89
C LEU A 27 7.52 21.31 4.41
N HIS A 28 8.08 22.38 5.00
CA HIS A 28 7.92 22.70 6.43
C HIS A 28 6.51 23.18 6.76
N ASP A 29 5.86 23.91 5.85
CA ASP A 29 4.47 24.36 6.03
C ASP A 29 3.49 23.18 6.08
N LEU A 30 3.87 22.04 5.51
CA LEU A 30 3.13 20.80 5.65
C LEU A 30 3.50 20.18 6.99
N SER A 31 2.52 20.06 7.87
CA SER A 31 2.66 19.56 9.25
C SER A 31 2.98 18.05 9.34
N PHE A 32 3.99 17.60 8.60
CA PHE A 32 4.56 16.27 8.64
C PHE A 32 5.80 16.27 9.54
N SER A 33 5.77 15.45 10.60
CA SER A 33 6.88 15.32 11.56
C SER A 33 8.21 14.91 10.90
N LEU A 34 8.15 14.21 9.77
CA LEU A 34 9.33 13.71 9.05
C LEU A 34 10.14 14.77 8.32
N PHE A 35 9.62 15.99 8.18
CA PHE A 35 10.34 17.15 7.64
C PHE A 35 11.00 18.02 8.72
N SER A 36 10.86 17.67 10.00
CA SER A 36 11.64 18.30 11.07
C SER A 36 13.14 18.21 10.77
N GLY A 37 13.81 19.37 10.71
CA GLY A 37 15.23 19.47 10.36
C GLY A 37 15.57 19.33 8.87
N LEU A 38 14.59 19.36 7.96
CA LEU A 38 14.84 19.42 6.53
C LEU A 38 15.52 20.73 6.15
N ASP A 39 16.68 20.65 5.48
CA ASP A 39 17.41 21.81 4.97
C ASP A 39 17.67 21.72 3.46
N VAL A 40 18.15 22.82 2.90
CA VAL A 40 18.49 22.92 1.46
C VAL A 40 19.57 21.90 1.07
N ASN A 41 20.48 21.56 1.99
CA ASN A 41 21.54 20.59 1.73
C ASN A 41 20.99 19.16 1.61
N ALA A 42 20.01 18.77 2.44
CA ALA A 42 19.33 17.50 2.33
C ALA A 42 18.57 17.40 1.01
N LEU A 43 17.82 18.45 0.64
CA LEU A 43 17.14 18.51 -0.65
C LEU A 43 18.13 18.41 -1.83
N SER A 44 19.24 19.12 -1.77
CA SER A 44 20.30 19.06 -2.80
C SER A 44 20.91 17.66 -2.92
N ARG A 45 21.15 16.97 -1.79
CA ARG A 45 21.62 15.57 -1.77
C ARG A 45 20.60 14.62 -2.39
N TRP A 46 19.31 14.85 -2.18
CA TRP A 46 18.25 14.06 -2.82
C TRP A 46 18.16 14.32 -4.31
N GLU A 47 18.17 15.59 -4.74
CA GLU A 47 18.10 15.92 -6.16
C GLU A 47 19.32 15.42 -6.92
N SER A 48 20.51 15.38 -6.31
CA SER A 48 21.75 14.91 -6.93
C SER A 48 21.98 13.40 -6.84
N GLU A 49 20.99 12.62 -6.37
CA GLU A 49 21.07 11.16 -6.18
C GLU A 49 22.13 10.70 -5.16
N LYS A 50 22.80 11.63 -4.46
CA LYS A 50 23.81 11.30 -3.44
C LYS A 50 23.22 10.52 -2.27
N ILE A 51 21.97 10.85 -1.88
CA ILE A 51 21.24 10.17 -0.81
C ILE A 51 19.80 9.94 -1.30
N GLN A 52 19.25 8.75 -1.05
CA GLN A 52 17.82 8.51 -1.25
C GLN A 52 17.06 8.71 0.07
N PRO A 53 15.94 9.45 0.07
CA PRO A 53 15.06 9.48 1.22
C PRO A 53 14.39 8.11 1.44
N THR A 54 13.86 7.91 2.65
CA THR A 54 13.01 6.76 2.96
C THR A 54 11.73 6.77 2.09
N PRO A 55 11.12 5.61 1.78
CA PRO A 55 9.84 5.55 1.04
C PRO A 55 8.76 6.48 1.56
N GLU A 56 8.59 6.57 2.87
CA GLU A 56 7.59 7.42 3.51
C GLU A 56 7.83 8.91 3.20
N ARG A 57 9.06 9.40 3.41
CA ARG A 57 9.47 10.75 2.98
C ARG A 57 9.27 10.99 1.47
N MET A 58 9.56 10.00 0.63
CA MET A 58 9.31 10.11 -0.82
C MET A 58 7.82 10.32 -1.12
N VAL A 59 6.95 9.54 -0.48
CA VAL A 59 5.49 9.66 -0.61
C VAL A 59 5.01 11.05 -0.17
N GLN A 60 5.44 11.52 1.01
CA GLN A 60 5.05 12.83 1.52
C GLN A 60 5.49 13.98 0.61
N ILE A 61 6.73 13.92 0.09
CA ILE A 61 7.22 14.89 -0.88
C ILE A 61 6.36 14.85 -2.14
N PHE A 62 6.00 13.67 -2.63
CA PHE A 62 5.18 13.55 -3.84
C PHE A 62 3.73 14.01 -3.66
N ARG A 63 3.13 13.78 -2.48
CA ARG A 63 1.83 14.35 -2.10
C ARG A 63 1.90 15.88 -2.01
N ALA A 64 2.92 16.43 -1.35
CA ALA A 64 3.19 17.86 -1.30
C ALA A 64 3.34 18.47 -2.70
N LEU A 65 4.01 17.73 -3.58
CA LEU A 65 4.20 18.09 -4.97
C LEU A 65 2.99 17.74 -5.86
N ARG A 66 1.89 17.21 -5.33
CA ARG A 66 0.69 16.81 -6.10
C ARG A 66 1.04 16.00 -7.36
N ILE A 67 1.96 15.05 -7.22
CA ILE A 67 2.32 14.14 -8.31
C ILE A 67 1.18 13.14 -8.55
N SER A 68 1.01 12.64 -9.77
CA SER A 68 -0.03 11.64 -10.05
C SER A 68 0.35 10.26 -9.50
N VAL A 69 -0.65 9.42 -9.25
CA VAL A 69 -0.42 8.03 -8.82
C VAL A 69 0.37 7.25 -9.87
N ASP A 70 0.16 7.52 -11.15
CA ASP A 70 0.89 6.84 -12.22
C ASP A 70 2.38 7.19 -12.23
N GLU A 71 2.71 8.48 -12.05
CA GLU A 71 4.10 8.92 -11.88
C GLU A 71 4.73 8.31 -10.62
N LEU A 72 3.97 8.23 -9.52
CA LEU A 72 4.39 7.60 -8.27
C LEU A 72 4.70 6.12 -8.45
N LYS A 73 3.84 5.38 -9.15
CA LYS A 73 4.01 3.94 -9.42
C LYS A 73 5.29 3.70 -10.21
N VAL A 74 5.53 4.45 -11.29
CA VAL A 74 6.72 4.25 -12.16
C VAL A 74 8.01 4.78 -11.55
N CYS A 75 7.93 5.61 -10.52
CA CYS A 75 9.10 6.04 -9.76
C CYS A 75 9.77 4.84 -9.07
N GLY A 76 11.09 4.77 -9.14
CA GLY A 76 11.85 3.77 -8.41
C GLY A 76 11.87 4.07 -6.91
N PHE A 77 11.30 3.17 -6.09
CA PHE A 77 11.43 3.19 -4.64
C PHE A 77 12.67 2.42 -4.15
N PRO A 78 13.30 2.84 -3.03
CA PRO A 78 14.49 2.20 -2.51
C PRO A 78 14.20 0.74 -2.12
N LYS A 79 15.16 -0.14 -2.36
CA LYS A 79 15.07 -1.54 -1.95
C LYS A 79 15.11 -1.65 -0.43
N LYS A 80 14.15 -2.38 0.14
CA LYS A 80 14.14 -2.76 1.56
C LYS A 80 14.28 -4.28 1.70
N PRO A 81 15.50 -4.81 1.86
CA PRO A 81 15.72 -6.27 1.86
C PRO A 81 14.88 -7.03 2.88
N GLN A 82 14.65 -6.45 4.07
CA GLN A 82 13.84 -7.09 5.11
C GLN A 82 12.36 -7.16 4.72
N LEU A 83 11.79 -6.07 4.19
CA LEU A 83 10.44 -6.06 3.64
C LEU A 83 10.31 -7.11 2.53
N MET A 84 11.25 -7.12 1.59
CA MET A 84 11.27 -8.07 0.48
C MET A 84 11.32 -9.53 0.97
N LYS A 85 12.16 -9.83 1.97
CA LYS A 85 12.20 -11.16 2.59
C LYS A 85 10.89 -11.55 3.27
N ARG A 86 10.19 -10.61 3.92
CA ARG A 86 8.87 -10.86 4.53
C ARG A 86 7.82 -11.10 3.46
N PHE A 87 7.79 -10.26 2.43
CA PHE A 87 6.88 -10.38 1.30
C PHE A 87 7.10 -11.69 0.54
N GLU A 88 8.35 -12.09 0.27
CA GLU A 88 8.67 -13.37 -0.36
C GLU A 88 8.18 -14.57 0.47
N ARG A 89 8.39 -14.55 1.78
CA ARG A 89 7.88 -15.60 2.69
C ARG A 89 6.35 -15.66 2.67
N PHE A 90 5.68 -14.50 2.70
CA PHE A 90 4.24 -14.40 2.56
C PHE A 90 3.77 -14.96 1.21
N ARG A 91 4.41 -14.54 0.11
CA ARG A 91 4.09 -14.99 -1.25
C ARG A 91 4.18 -16.51 -1.34
N ARG A 92 5.33 -17.09 -0.97
CA ARG A 92 5.53 -18.56 -1.02
C ARG A 92 4.54 -19.31 -0.16
N GLY A 93 4.28 -18.83 1.06
CA GLY A 93 3.40 -19.51 2.01
C GLY A 93 1.91 -19.41 1.71
N ASN A 94 1.48 -18.54 0.78
CA ASN A 94 0.06 -18.39 0.41
C ASN A 94 -0.21 -18.64 -1.08
N PHE A 95 0.83 -18.64 -1.93
CA PHE A 95 0.70 -18.70 -3.39
C PHE A 95 1.77 -19.60 -4.07
N GLY A 96 2.53 -20.39 -3.31
CA GLY A 96 3.55 -21.31 -3.85
C GLY A 96 2.95 -22.56 -4.52
N LEU A 97 3.45 -22.84 -5.74
CA LEU A 97 3.07 -23.85 -6.76
C LEU A 97 1.59 -23.87 -7.18
N ILE A 98 1.27 -23.05 -8.19
CA ILE A 98 0.30 -23.43 -9.22
C ILE A 98 1.04 -23.33 -10.56
N GLU A 99 1.48 -24.47 -11.10
CA GLU A 99 1.56 -24.60 -12.55
C GLU A 99 0.12 -24.57 -13.05
N LEU A 100 -0.21 -23.59 -13.89
CA LEU A 100 -1.43 -23.67 -14.68
C LEU A 100 -1.13 -24.66 -15.82
N PRO A 101 -1.75 -25.85 -15.87
CA PRO A 101 -1.59 -26.70 -17.03
C PRO A 101 -2.20 -25.95 -18.21
N GLN A 102 -1.39 -25.71 -19.23
CA GLN A 102 -1.95 -25.55 -20.56
C GLN A 102 -2.73 -26.84 -20.85
N ARG A 103 -4.04 -26.66 -21.07
CA ARG A 103 -5.04 -27.61 -21.60
C ARG A 103 -5.95 -28.33 -20.58
N GLN A 104 -7.23 -28.19 -20.92
CA GLN A 104 -8.41 -29.00 -20.58
C GLN A 104 -8.96 -28.89 -19.16
N GLY A 105 -9.79 -27.85 -18.98
CA GLY A 105 -11.19 -27.99 -18.57
C GLY A 105 -11.49 -29.05 -17.51
N ARG A 106 -11.34 -28.67 -16.23
CA ARG A 106 -12.24 -29.01 -15.12
C ARG A 106 -11.79 -28.22 -13.89
N TRP A 107 -12.44 -27.08 -13.65
CA TRP A 107 -12.31 -26.35 -12.41
C TRP A 107 -12.97 -27.16 -11.29
N ARG A 108 -12.21 -27.61 -10.30
CA ARG A 108 -12.84 -27.98 -9.02
C ARG A 108 -13.22 -26.68 -8.33
N ARG A 109 -14.52 -26.45 -8.14
CA ARG A 109 -15.03 -25.53 -7.12
C ARG A 109 -14.32 -25.88 -5.80
N LEU A 110 -13.39 -25.03 -5.36
CA LEU A 110 -13.08 -24.94 -3.94
C LEU A 110 -14.42 -24.69 -3.28
N LYS A 111 -14.83 -25.61 -2.40
CA LYS A 111 -16.14 -25.55 -1.73
C LYS A 111 -16.35 -24.13 -1.22
N GLU A 112 -17.25 -23.41 -1.89
CA GLU A 112 -17.98 -22.28 -1.36
C GLU A 112 -18.73 -22.80 -0.13
N LYS A 113 -18.05 -22.84 1.02
CA LYS A 113 -18.76 -22.51 2.24
C LYS A 113 -18.69 -21.01 2.30
N GLY A 114 -19.84 -20.36 2.07
CA GLY A 114 -20.03 -18.92 2.09
C GLY A 114 -19.60 -18.29 3.41
N SER A 115 -18.29 -18.24 3.65
CA SER A 115 -17.67 -17.67 4.82
C SER A 115 -17.62 -16.17 4.66
N GLY A 116 -17.33 -15.59 3.49
CA GLY A 116 -17.27 -14.12 3.35
C GLY A 116 -18.53 -13.39 3.82
N TYR A 117 -19.72 -13.84 3.39
CA TYR A 117 -20.99 -13.19 3.75
C TYR A 117 -21.49 -13.54 5.16
N LYS A 118 -21.26 -14.77 5.64
CA LYS A 118 -21.55 -15.14 7.04
C LYS A 118 -20.55 -14.55 8.04
N PHE A 119 -19.33 -14.28 7.61
CA PHE A 119 -18.22 -13.73 8.40
C PHE A 119 -18.38 -12.23 8.60
N LEU A 120 -18.76 -11.49 7.57
CA LEU A 120 -19.18 -10.10 7.72
C LEU A 120 -20.34 -10.02 8.72
N ARG A 121 -21.34 -10.92 8.63
CA ARG A 121 -22.41 -11.03 9.64
C ARG A 121 -21.95 -11.49 11.04
N SER A 122 -20.90 -12.29 11.18
CA SER A 122 -20.37 -12.69 12.49
C SER A 122 -19.46 -11.62 13.11
N LEU A 123 -18.81 -10.79 12.30
CA LEU A 123 -18.17 -9.54 12.76
C LEU A 123 -19.23 -8.55 13.25
N CYS A 124 -20.42 -8.53 12.64
CA CYS A 124 -21.57 -7.77 13.15
C CYS A 124 -22.17 -8.30 14.47
N SER A 125 -21.77 -9.48 14.96
CA SER A 125 -22.31 -10.07 16.20
C SER A 125 -21.34 -10.04 17.38
N VAL A 126 -20.19 -9.38 17.23
CA VAL A 126 -19.24 -9.17 18.33
C VAL A 126 -19.45 -7.73 18.81
N GLU A 127 -20.02 -7.59 20.01
CA GLU A 127 -20.35 -6.29 20.64
C GLU A 127 -19.14 -5.34 20.74
N GLU A 128 -17.91 -5.87 20.71
CA GLU A 128 -16.67 -5.08 20.69
C GLU A 128 -16.36 -4.36 19.35
N TYR A 129 -17.08 -4.68 18.26
CA TYR A 129 -16.85 -4.11 16.93
C TYR A 129 -17.97 -3.19 16.43
N GLU A 130 -19.10 -3.06 17.13
CA GLU A 130 -20.22 -2.18 16.74
C GLU A 130 -19.80 -0.75 16.35
N PRO A 131 -18.87 -0.07 17.05
CA PRO A 131 -18.41 1.26 16.67
C PRO A 131 -17.69 1.31 15.32
N PHE A 132 -17.18 0.17 14.84
CA PHE A 132 -16.56 0.04 13.51
C PHE A 132 -17.54 -0.43 12.43
N VAL A 133 -18.82 -0.66 12.74
CA VAL A 133 -19.82 -1.15 11.77
C VAL A 133 -20.76 -0.04 11.29
N THR A 134 -20.79 1.11 11.97
CA THR A 134 -21.57 2.27 11.56
C THR A 134 -20.83 3.09 10.49
N GLY A 135 -20.86 2.65 9.23
CA GLY A 135 -20.25 3.40 8.12
C GLY A 135 -20.59 2.86 6.74
N ARG A 136 -20.40 3.68 5.69
CA ARG A 136 -20.68 3.26 4.30
C ARG A 136 -19.47 2.52 3.73
N GLU A 137 -19.48 1.20 3.87
CA GLU A 137 -18.45 0.32 3.30
C GLU A 137 -18.47 0.36 1.76
N ARG A 138 -17.29 0.18 1.16
CA ARG A 138 -17.12 0.02 -0.29
C ARG A 138 -16.43 -1.32 -0.57
N THR A 139 -17.01 -2.08 -1.49
CA THR A 139 -16.41 -3.32 -2.00
C THR A 139 -16.14 -3.17 -3.49
N GLU A 140 -14.88 -3.38 -3.86
CA GLU A 140 -14.43 -3.39 -5.25
C GLU A 140 -13.95 -4.81 -5.60
N GLN A 141 -14.36 -5.30 -6.76
CA GLN A 141 -13.99 -6.62 -7.28
C GLN A 141 -13.55 -6.48 -8.73
N TRP A 142 -12.49 -7.18 -9.12
CA TRP A 142 -12.02 -7.13 -10.51
C TRP A 142 -11.32 -8.42 -10.95
N SER A 143 -11.32 -8.61 -12.27
CA SER A 143 -10.61 -9.70 -12.94
C SER A 143 -9.18 -9.31 -13.26
N VAL A 144 -8.24 -10.22 -13.05
CA VAL A 144 -6.83 -10.05 -13.40
C VAL A 144 -6.45 -11.15 -14.38
N THR A 145 -5.90 -10.77 -15.54
CA THR A 145 -5.43 -11.72 -16.58
C THR A 145 -6.47 -12.78 -16.98
N GLY A 146 -7.73 -12.37 -17.16
CA GLY A 146 -8.81 -13.25 -17.62
C GLY A 146 -9.44 -14.18 -16.57
N CYS A 147 -9.14 -14.00 -15.28
CA CYS A 147 -9.79 -14.73 -14.18
C CYS A 147 -10.22 -13.77 -13.04
N TYR A 148 -11.43 -13.96 -12.49
CA TYR A 148 -12.01 -13.18 -11.38
C TYR A 148 -11.34 -13.55 -10.04
N LEU A 149 -10.43 -12.71 -9.51
CA LEU A 149 -9.51 -13.19 -8.48
C LEU A 149 -9.05 -12.16 -7.42
N ALA A 150 -9.53 -10.91 -7.47
CA ALA A 150 -9.17 -9.89 -6.48
C ALA A 150 -10.40 -9.12 -5.99
N SER A 151 -10.45 -8.87 -4.68
CA SER A 151 -11.44 -8.00 -4.07
C SER A 151 -10.88 -7.25 -2.87
N VAL A 152 -11.32 -6.01 -2.68
CA VAL A 152 -11.01 -5.20 -1.51
C VAL A 152 -12.31 -4.63 -0.94
N THR A 153 -12.52 -4.82 0.36
CA THR A 153 -13.57 -4.16 1.12
C THR A 153 -12.92 -3.20 2.10
N TYR A 154 -13.30 -1.93 2.01
CA TYR A 154 -12.69 -0.86 2.78
C TYR A 154 -13.70 0.21 3.16
N ARG A 155 -13.27 1.09 4.05
CA ARG A 155 -13.99 2.28 4.47
C ARG A 155 -13.01 3.43 4.69
N ILE A 156 -13.48 4.65 4.53
CA ILE A 156 -12.73 5.87 4.87
C ILE A 156 -13.57 6.63 5.90
N GLU A 157 -12.99 6.87 7.08
CA GLU A 157 -13.62 7.60 8.19
C GLU A 157 -12.71 8.74 8.63
N GLY A 158 -13.09 9.98 8.28
CA GLY A 158 -12.25 11.16 8.51
C GLY A 158 -10.86 10.97 7.91
N ASP A 159 -9.85 11.03 8.77
CA ASP A 159 -8.43 10.88 8.40
C ASP A 159 -7.95 9.41 8.38
N THR A 160 -8.84 8.43 8.47
CA THR A 160 -8.47 7.01 8.60
C THR A 160 -9.00 6.18 7.44
N PHE A 161 -8.10 5.43 6.78
CA PHE A 161 -8.44 4.38 5.83
C PHE A 161 -8.48 3.04 6.56
N ILE A 162 -9.59 2.32 6.47
CA ILE A 162 -9.82 1.05 7.15
C ILE A 162 -9.97 -0.05 6.11
N LEU A 163 -8.99 -0.94 6.04
CA LEU A 163 -9.04 -2.16 5.24
C LEU A 163 -9.74 -3.26 6.03
N LEU A 164 -10.99 -3.55 5.66
CA LEU A 164 -11.82 -4.56 6.31
C LEU A 164 -11.52 -5.96 5.77
N HIS A 165 -11.35 -6.06 4.45
CA HIS A 165 -11.06 -7.34 3.79
C HIS A 165 -10.26 -7.14 2.51
N SER A 166 -9.35 -8.07 2.22
CA SER A 166 -8.73 -8.16 0.90
C SER A 166 -8.42 -9.60 0.53
N GLU A 167 -9.00 -10.02 -0.60
CA GLU A 167 -8.79 -11.34 -1.17
C GLU A 167 -8.01 -11.25 -2.47
N SER A 168 -7.07 -12.16 -2.62
CA SER A 168 -6.30 -12.36 -3.84
C SER A 168 -6.06 -13.86 -3.95
N LEU A 169 -6.48 -14.45 -5.06
CA LEU A 169 -6.45 -15.90 -5.29
C LEU A 169 -5.18 -16.37 -6.01
N THR A 170 -4.49 -15.49 -6.72
CA THR A 170 -3.20 -15.77 -7.38
C THR A 170 -2.15 -14.72 -7.02
N TYR A 171 -0.89 -14.96 -7.38
CA TYR A 171 0.17 -13.95 -7.24
C TYR A 171 -0.09 -12.70 -8.10
N SER A 172 -0.58 -12.86 -9.33
CA SER A 172 -0.96 -11.73 -10.18
C SER A 172 -2.09 -10.92 -9.56
N ALA A 173 -3.09 -11.58 -8.97
CA ALA A 173 -4.17 -10.92 -8.24
C ALA A 173 -3.66 -10.19 -6.99
N LEU A 174 -2.65 -10.73 -6.29
CA LEU A 174 -2.02 -10.06 -5.15
C LEU A 174 -1.33 -8.76 -5.57
N LEU A 175 -0.56 -8.79 -6.65
CA LEU A 175 0.11 -7.60 -7.17
C LEU A 175 -0.91 -6.54 -7.61
N SER A 176 -1.98 -6.95 -8.31
CA SER A 176 -3.06 -6.04 -8.68
C SER A 176 -3.81 -5.46 -7.47
N THR A 177 -3.97 -6.26 -6.40
CA THR A 177 -4.52 -5.77 -5.11
C THR A 177 -3.60 -4.72 -4.48
N ILE A 178 -2.28 -4.91 -4.54
CA ILE A 178 -1.31 -3.91 -4.08
C ILE A 178 -1.42 -2.63 -4.89
N GLU A 179 -1.52 -2.72 -6.22
CA GLU A 179 -1.69 -1.55 -7.09
C GLU A 179 -2.98 -0.78 -6.78
N ARG A 180 -4.09 -1.50 -6.56
CA ARG A 180 -5.35 -0.85 -6.19
C ARG A 180 -5.29 -0.20 -4.80
N LEU A 181 -4.64 -0.84 -3.83
CA LEU A 181 -4.43 -0.23 -2.51
C LEU A 181 -3.55 1.03 -2.59
N ILE A 182 -2.54 1.06 -3.47
CA ILE A 182 -1.74 2.27 -3.71
C ILE A 182 -2.64 3.42 -4.19
N GLU A 183 -3.52 3.16 -5.15
CA GLU A 183 -4.47 4.16 -5.68
C GLU A 183 -5.43 4.65 -4.59
N LEU A 184 -6.10 3.73 -3.89
CA LEU A 184 -7.06 4.06 -2.85
C LEU A 184 -6.44 4.86 -1.70
N LEU A 185 -5.25 4.47 -1.25
CA LEU A 185 -4.55 5.20 -0.20
C LEU A 185 -4.10 6.57 -0.67
N TYR A 186 -3.67 6.70 -1.93
CA TYR A 186 -3.28 7.98 -2.48
C TYR A 186 -4.48 8.93 -2.60
N GLU A 187 -5.59 8.47 -3.18
CA GLU A 187 -6.81 9.24 -3.43
C GLU A 187 -7.58 9.61 -2.16
N SER A 188 -7.56 8.75 -1.15
CA SER A 188 -8.30 8.99 0.10
C SER A 188 -7.71 10.11 0.96
N GLU A 189 -6.45 10.49 0.74
CA GLU A 189 -5.68 11.42 1.58
C GLU A 189 -5.68 11.08 3.09
N ALA A 190 -6.07 9.84 3.44
CA ALA A 190 -6.09 9.40 4.83
C ALA A 190 -4.69 9.48 5.45
N LYS A 191 -4.63 9.89 6.71
CA LYS A 191 -3.39 9.98 7.51
C LYS A 191 -3.05 8.65 8.16
N PHE A 192 -4.07 7.88 8.54
CA PHE A 192 -3.92 6.59 9.20
C PHE A 192 -4.42 5.45 8.33
N PHE A 193 -3.71 4.32 8.38
CA PHE A 193 -4.10 3.08 7.74
C PHE A 193 -4.33 2.01 8.79
N TRP A 194 -5.53 1.45 8.80
CA TRP A 194 -5.90 0.35 9.66
C TRP A 194 -6.23 -0.89 8.83
N ILE A 195 -5.90 -2.06 9.37
CA ILE A 195 -6.34 -3.34 8.83
C ILE A 195 -7.02 -4.15 9.93
N VAL A 196 -8.25 -4.59 9.64
CA VAL A 196 -8.96 -5.56 10.48
C VAL A 196 -8.47 -6.95 10.08
N ALA A 197 -7.76 -7.59 10.99
CA ALA A 197 -7.05 -8.84 10.78
C ALA A 197 -7.76 -10.04 11.41
N ALA A 198 -9.08 -10.11 11.23
CA ALA A 198 -9.91 -11.19 11.77
C ALA A 198 -9.62 -12.58 11.15
N GLU A 199 -8.75 -12.66 10.14
CA GLU A 199 -8.23 -13.92 9.58
C GLU A 199 -6.70 -13.99 9.61
N ARG A 200 -6.16 -15.22 9.69
CA ARG A 200 -4.72 -15.48 9.69
C ARG A 200 -3.99 -14.85 8.49
N LYS A 201 -4.63 -14.80 7.31
CA LYS A 201 -4.02 -14.20 6.10
C LYS A 201 -3.90 -12.67 6.24
N ALA A 202 -4.91 -12.01 6.80
CA ALA A 202 -4.89 -10.57 7.07
C ALA A 202 -3.87 -10.22 8.16
N ALA A 203 -3.77 -11.01 9.24
CA ALA A 203 -2.73 -10.84 10.25
C ALA A 203 -1.32 -10.99 9.68
N LYS A 204 -1.10 -11.94 8.76
CA LYS A 204 0.17 -12.06 8.04
C LYS A 204 0.46 -10.83 7.16
N LYS A 205 -0.54 -10.25 6.49
CA LYS A 205 -0.39 -9.02 5.70
C LYS A 205 0.02 -7.84 6.60
N ALA A 206 -0.65 -7.67 7.74
CA ALA A 206 -0.30 -6.65 8.73
C ALA A 206 1.16 -6.78 9.19
N ARG A 207 1.63 -8.01 9.45
CA ARG A 207 3.03 -8.28 9.83
C ARG A 207 4.04 -8.03 8.71
N VAL A 208 3.68 -8.29 7.44
CA VAL A 208 4.56 -7.94 6.30
C VAL A 208 4.83 -6.44 6.29
N LEU A 209 3.77 -5.66 6.49
CA LEU A 209 3.76 -4.21 6.56
C LEU A 209 4.19 -3.67 7.94
N GLN A 210 4.59 -4.52 8.89
CA GLN A 210 5.04 -4.11 10.24
C GLN A 210 4.07 -3.18 10.98
N LEU A 211 2.77 -3.38 10.80
CA LEU A 211 1.76 -2.60 11.51
C LEU A 211 1.70 -2.99 12.99
N GLU A 212 1.37 -2.03 13.83
CA GLU A 212 1.26 -2.20 15.28
C GLU A 212 -0.16 -2.60 15.66
N GLU A 213 -0.32 -3.58 16.57
CA GLU A 213 -1.64 -4.00 17.04
C GLU A 213 -2.22 -2.93 17.98
N VAL A 214 -3.45 -2.51 17.72
CA VAL A 214 -4.15 -1.49 18.49
C VAL A 214 -4.78 -2.15 19.72
N GLY A 215 -4.10 -2.10 20.85
CA GLY A 215 -4.57 -2.78 22.07
C GLY A 215 -4.34 -4.29 22.04
N PHE A 216 -4.53 -4.94 23.19
CA PHE A 216 -4.23 -6.36 23.36
C PHE A 216 -5.32 -7.24 22.73
N CYS A 217 -4.93 -8.13 21.81
CA CYS A 217 -5.82 -9.10 21.15
C CYS A 217 -6.99 -8.50 20.35
N SER A 218 -6.87 -7.24 19.92
CA SER A 218 -7.92 -6.57 19.15
C SER A 218 -8.04 -7.07 17.73
N ASN A 219 -7.04 -7.76 17.18
CA ASN A 219 -6.93 -8.07 15.74
C ASN A 219 -7.01 -6.84 14.83
N ILE A 220 -6.83 -5.63 15.34
CA ILE A 220 -6.77 -4.40 14.55
C ILE A 220 -5.33 -3.94 14.54
N TYR A 221 -4.78 -3.70 13.36
CA TYR A 221 -3.41 -3.22 13.21
C TYR A 221 -3.38 -1.87 12.52
N SER A 222 -2.49 -0.97 12.96
CA SER A 222 -2.42 0.40 12.49
C SER A 222 -1.01 0.86 12.13
N GLY A 223 -0.94 1.89 11.30
CA GLY A 223 0.26 2.65 10.96
C GLY A 223 -0.11 3.94 10.22
N THR A 224 0.88 4.78 9.92
CA THR A 224 0.65 5.96 9.06
C THR A 224 0.39 5.50 7.62
N SER A 225 -0.54 6.16 6.92
CA SER A 225 -0.85 5.82 5.53
C SER A 225 0.34 6.02 4.60
N ASP A 226 1.17 7.05 4.84
CA ASP A 226 2.37 7.32 4.06
C ASP A 226 3.41 6.20 4.18
N TYR A 227 3.58 5.68 5.40
CA TYR A 227 4.46 4.54 5.64
C TYR A 227 3.97 3.31 4.87
N VAL A 228 2.68 2.96 5.01
CA VAL A 228 2.08 1.81 4.33
C VAL A 228 2.18 1.95 2.82
N LEU A 229 1.84 3.12 2.29
CA LEU A 229 1.95 3.44 0.88
C LEU A 229 3.40 3.29 0.38
N GLY A 230 4.38 3.75 1.16
CA GLY A 230 5.80 3.58 0.89
C GLY A 230 6.23 2.10 0.84
N GLU A 231 5.79 1.26 1.77
CA GLU A 231 6.07 -0.17 1.75
C GLU A 231 5.45 -0.86 0.52
N LEU A 232 4.19 -0.54 0.19
CA LEU A 232 3.50 -1.08 -0.99
C LEU A 232 4.21 -0.70 -2.30
N LEU A 233 4.65 0.56 -2.42
CA LEU A 233 5.42 1.03 -3.58
C LEU A 233 6.78 0.35 -3.69
N THR A 234 7.50 0.16 -2.57
CA THR A 234 8.74 -0.62 -2.55
C THR A 234 8.51 -2.06 -3.04
N ILE A 235 7.44 -2.74 -2.60
CA ILE A 235 7.10 -4.10 -3.07
C ILE A 235 6.82 -4.10 -4.57
N ARG A 236 6.04 -3.13 -5.06
CA ARG A 236 5.68 -2.98 -6.47
C ARG A 236 6.90 -2.76 -7.35
N THR A 237 7.75 -1.77 -7.02
CA THR A 237 9.00 -1.50 -7.74
C THR A 237 9.91 -2.73 -7.80
N TRP A 238 10.02 -3.45 -6.68
CA TRP A 238 10.83 -4.66 -6.62
C TRP A 238 10.29 -5.77 -7.54
N SER A 239 8.98 -6.04 -7.50
CA SER A 239 8.38 -7.07 -8.36
C SER A 239 8.53 -6.75 -9.85
N SER A 240 8.38 -5.48 -10.26
CA SER A 240 8.59 -5.08 -11.66
C SER A 240 10.03 -5.26 -12.11
N SER A 241 11.00 -5.06 -11.22
CA SER A 241 12.44 -5.19 -11.55
C SER A 241 12.92 -6.63 -11.70
N ASN A 242 12.17 -7.60 -11.16
CA ASN A 242 12.50 -9.02 -11.21
C ASN A 242 11.75 -9.78 -12.32
N ASN A 243 10.76 -9.16 -12.97
CA ASN A 243 9.98 -9.71 -14.07
C ASN A 243 10.41 -9.16 -15.44
N THR A 244 11.50 -8.38 -15.49
CA THR A 244 12.20 -7.92 -16.70
C THR A 244 13.56 -8.56 -16.76
#